data_AF-A0A099I426-F1
#
_entry.id   AF-A0A099I426-F1
#
_cell.length_a   1.000
_cell.length_b   1.000
_cell.length_c   1.000
_cell.angle_alpha   90.00
_cell.angle_beta   90.00
_cell.angle_gamma   90.00
#
_symmetry.space_group_name_H-M   'P 1'
#
loop_
_entity.id
_entity.type
_entity.pdbx_description
1 polymer ?
#
loop_
_entity_poly.entity_id
_entity_poly.type
_entity_poly.pdbx_seq_one_letter_code
_entity_poly.pdbx_strand_id
1 'polypeptide(L)'
;MPVCRFKREGILCILIFVLFLSFCQLYKTGEKAALQKQEITVLESYRNVLPSSRELSMYIEDKAEREKIKASLAEYNALTEEAMNALTREDYSLYTRSMTKICLLSALYRYQLYTHSELSGVVSNAVMQSEKEKMDTMFEELGMQQSAYSFLVKTDLYGDPESILQQFPGIVTRARMYAQAHDKGLSLLSAGSYDGMSALYHIAEELLPVLLPVLSTLICMDMIYFDHKSGTLKLLLTQPKKRSYYLRRLYLQYFKRLFLMLLIPLTMVFLFTGVENSYAGIDAPVLAYPKGFTSFESLDNQIEETNFIYNEEKAIYFFNTRISPWNPGDMEPQPEMEILPFWKLLLACGLFSVALLMFYVVLQLFFHVLLDNPIAAALAAQVITFAGIFLSPPQKAMTVYNLVNPFTYRNPVYAVTGYIGPSYLWSFSIVTAAGLLLFAITCLLFRKKDIKSM
;
A
#
# COMPACT_ATOMS: atom_id res chain seq x y z
N MET A 1 -20.34 -45.96 4.56
CA MET A 1 -19.95 -44.55 4.26
C MET A 1 -18.44 -44.51 4.06
N PRO A 2 -17.92 -44.12 2.88
CA PRO A 2 -16.48 -44.00 2.72
C PRO A 2 -16.01 -42.74 3.46
N VAL A 3 -15.09 -42.92 4.41
CA VAL A 3 -14.43 -41.83 5.11
C VAL A 3 -13.65 -41.02 4.08
N CYS A 4 -14.06 -39.77 3.85
CA CYS A 4 -13.37 -38.84 2.97
C CYS A 4 -11.97 -38.58 3.55
N ARG A 5 -10.95 -39.31 3.09
CA ARG A 5 -9.56 -39.07 3.49
C ARG A 5 -9.08 -37.80 2.81
N PHE A 6 -9.25 -36.66 3.48
CA PHE A 6 -8.57 -35.43 3.08
C PHE A 6 -7.06 -35.71 3.03
N LYS A 7 -6.45 -35.55 1.85
CA LYS A 7 -4.99 -35.54 1.74
C LYS A 7 -4.46 -34.41 2.64
N ARG A 8 -3.29 -34.59 3.26
CA ARG A 8 -2.66 -33.61 4.18
C ARG A 8 -2.67 -32.17 3.64
N GLU A 9 -2.52 -32.01 2.32
CA GLU A 9 -2.59 -30.73 1.61
C GLU A 9 -3.95 -30.03 1.74
N GLY A 10 -5.05 -30.79 1.65
CA GLY A 10 -6.39 -30.25 1.82
C GLY A 10 -6.63 -29.73 3.24
N ILE A 11 -6.11 -30.44 4.25
CA ILE A 11 -6.17 -29.98 5.66
C ILE A 11 -5.39 -28.67 5.81
N LEU A 12 -4.19 -28.58 5.23
CA LEU A 12 -3.38 -27.38 5.32
C LEU A 12 -4.02 -26.19 4.59
N CYS A 13 -4.63 -26.40 3.42
CA CYS A 13 -5.42 -25.36 2.75
C CYS A 13 -6.59 -24.87 3.62
N ILE A 14 -7.31 -25.77 4.30
CA ILE A 14 -8.39 -25.40 5.22
C ILE A 14 -7.84 -24.58 6.40
N LEU A 15 -6.70 -24.97 6.98
CA LEU A 15 -6.07 -24.22 8.07
C LEU A 15 -5.63 -22.83 7.63
N ILE A 16 -5.04 -22.68 6.44
CA ILE A 16 -4.65 -21.38 5.88
C ILE A 16 -5.90 -20.53 5.61
N PHE A 17 -6.98 -21.13 5.10
CA PHE A 17 -8.25 -20.45 4.89
C PHE A 17 -8.84 -19.95 6.22
N VAL A 18 -8.86 -20.79 7.26
CA VAL A 18 -9.31 -20.39 8.60
C VAL A 18 -8.44 -19.27 9.16
N LEU A 19 -7.11 -19.35 9.02
CA LEU A 19 -6.19 -18.29 9.43
C LEU A 19 -6.52 -16.96 8.74
N PHE A 20 -6.68 -16.97 7.42
CA PHE A 20 -7.01 -15.77 6.66
C PHE A 20 -8.37 -15.19 7.05
N LEU A 21 -9.39 -16.04 7.16
CA LEU A 21 -10.72 -15.60 7.54
C LEU A 21 -10.72 -15.02 8.96
N SER A 22 -10.10 -15.71 9.93
CA SER A 22 -9.98 -15.22 11.31
C SER A 22 -9.22 -13.90 11.39
N PHE A 23 -8.15 -13.74 10.60
CA PHE A 23 -7.41 -12.48 10.51
C PHE A 23 -8.30 -11.35 9.97
N CYS A 24 -9.03 -11.56 8.87
CA CYS A 24 -9.90 -10.53 8.30
C CYS A 24 -11.08 -10.17 9.23
N GLN A 25 -11.60 -11.11 10.02
CA GLN A 25 -12.69 -10.83 10.99
C GLN A 25 -12.30 -9.80 12.06
N LEU A 26 -11.00 -9.61 12.33
CA LEU A 26 -10.52 -8.57 13.27
C LEU A 26 -10.88 -7.15 12.79
N TYR A 27 -10.95 -6.94 11.47
CA TYR A 27 -11.27 -5.64 10.86
C TYR A 27 -12.77 -5.35 10.89
N LYS A 28 -13.60 -6.39 10.76
CA LYS A 28 -15.07 -6.28 10.75
C LYS A 28 -15.62 -5.62 12.03
N THR A 29 -15.05 -5.93 13.19
CA THR A 29 -15.57 -5.43 14.47
C THR A 29 -15.34 -3.93 14.72
N GLY A 30 -14.40 -3.31 13.99
CA GLY A 30 -13.97 -1.92 14.22
C GLY A 30 -14.13 -0.98 13.03
N GLU A 31 -14.53 -1.48 11.86
CA GLU A 31 -14.54 -0.76 10.57
C GLU A 31 -15.23 0.61 10.65
N LYS A 32 -16.49 0.65 11.15
CA LYS A 32 -17.28 1.88 11.21
C LYS A 32 -16.65 2.93 12.12
N ALA A 33 -16.22 2.51 13.31
CA ALA A 33 -15.58 3.40 14.28
C ALA A 33 -14.23 3.92 13.77
N ALA A 34 -13.47 3.07 13.08
CA ALA A 34 -12.21 3.46 12.46
C ALA A 34 -12.42 4.50 11.35
N LEU A 35 -13.40 4.28 10.47
CA LEU A 35 -13.76 5.24 9.42
C LEU A 35 -14.21 6.57 10.02
N GLN A 36 -15.15 6.57 10.97
CA GLN A 36 -15.63 7.81 11.60
C GLN A 36 -14.49 8.58 12.28
N LYS A 37 -13.62 7.90 13.04
CA LYS A 37 -12.47 8.53 13.69
C LYS A 37 -11.52 9.18 12.68
N GLN A 38 -11.22 8.48 11.59
CA GLN A 38 -10.37 8.97 10.51
C GLN A 38 -10.98 10.21 9.86
N GLU A 39 -12.24 10.14 9.44
CA GLU A 39 -12.93 11.22 8.73
C GLU A 39 -13.20 12.45 9.62
N ILE A 40 -13.45 12.26 10.93
CA ILE A 40 -13.53 13.38 11.89
C ILE A 40 -12.19 14.11 11.98
N THR A 41 -11.08 13.36 12.08
CA THR A 41 -9.73 13.95 12.15
C THR A 41 -9.42 14.78 10.90
N VAL A 42 -9.79 14.28 9.72
CA VAL A 42 -9.63 15.00 8.45
C VAL A 42 -10.48 16.28 8.43
N LEU A 43 -11.76 16.18 8.81
CA LEU A 43 -12.66 17.35 8.87
C LEU A 43 -12.15 18.44 9.82
N GLU A 44 -11.67 18.06 11.01
CA GLU A 44 -11.10 18.99 11.98
C GLU A 44 -9.85 19.67 11.45
N SER A 45 -8.99 18.94 10.72
CA SER A 45 -7.81 19.53 10.09
C SER A 45 -8.20 20.64 9.11
N TYR A 46 -9.19 20.42 8.26
CA TYR A 46 -9.65 21.43 7.29
C TYR A 46 -10.40 22.60 7.92
N ARG A 47 -11.09 22.38 9.04
CA ARG A 47 -11.76 23.45 9.78
C ARG A 47 -10.77 24.45 10.39
N ASN A 48 -9.62 23.95 10.86
CA ASN A 48 -8.63 24.75 11.58
C ASN A 48 -7.69 25.57 10.68
N VAL A 49 -7.71 25.34 9.35
CA VAL A 49 -6.80 26.01 8.40
C VAL A 49 -7.30 27.40 7.97
N LEU A 50 -8.61 27.64 7.97
CA LEU A 50 -9.18 28.91 7.52
C LEU A 50 -9.26 29.95 8.66
N PRO A 51 -9.11 31.25 8.36
CA PRO A 51 -9.13 32.31 9.37
C PRO A 51 -10.52 32.46 9.97
N SER A 52 -10.58 32.87 11.22
CA SER A 52 -11.82 33.28 11.87
C SER A 52 -12.34 34.60 11.29
N SER A 53 -13.66 34.82 11.38
CA SER A 53 -14.28 36.10 11.00
C SER A 53 -13.73 37.29 11.78
N ARG A 54 -13.15 37.07 12.97
CA ARG A 54 -12.54 38.11 13.79
C ARG A 54 -11.22 38.58 13.19
N GLU A 55 -10.38 37.66 12.72
CA GLU A 55 -9.13 37.98 12.04
C GLU A 55 -9.40 38.77 10.76
N LEU A 56 -10.38 38.36 9.94
CA LEU A 56 -10.75 39.11 8.72
C LEU A 56 -11.05 40.59 8.97
N SER A 57 -11.76 40.89 10.07
CA SER A 57 -12.17 42.25 10.40
C SER A 57 -11.01 43.17 10.81
N MET A 58 -9.89 42.59 11.23
CA MET A 58 -8.67 43.31 11.62
C MET A 58 -7.75 43.61 10.44
N TYR A 59 -7.80 42.81 9.36
CA TYR A 59 -6.78 42.83 8.32
C TYR A 59 -7.23 43.33 6.94
N ILE A 60 -8.54 43.41 6.66
CA ILE A 60 -9.05 43.84 5.36
C ILE A 60 -9.76 45.18 5.51
N GLU A 61 -9.19 46.26 4.98
CA GLU A 61 -9.80 47.60 5.04
C GLU A 61 -10.96 47.77 4.06
N ASP A 62 -10.90 47.16 2.87
CA ASP A 62 -11.98 47.22 1.89
C ASP A 62 -13.22 46.43 2.37
N LYS A 63 -14.35 47.14 2.45
CA LYS A 63 -15.63 46.56 2.86
C LYS A 63 -16.15 45.55 1.85
N ALA A 64 -15.97 45.77 0.56
CA ALA A 64 -16.51 44.88 -0.48
C ALA A 64 -15.76 43.53 -0.50
N GLU A 65 -14.43 43.58 -0.49
CA GLU A 65 -13.58 42.40 -0.36
C GLU A 65 -13.85 41.63 0.94
N ARG A 66 -13.98 42.35 2.07
CA ARG A 66 -14.29 41.75 3.38
C ARG A 66 -15.61 40.97 3.37
N GLU A 67 -16.65 41.51 2.78
CA GLU A 67 -17.95 40.82 2.70
C GLU A 67 -17.90 39.61 1.76
N LYS A 68 -17.15 39.68 0.65
CA LYS A 68 -16.94 38.52 -0.23
C LYS A 68 -16.20 37.38 0.47
N ILE A 69 -15.16 37.70 1.25
CA ILE A 69 -14.40 36.70 2.01
C ILE A 69 -15.26 36.11 3.14
N LYS A 70 -16.04 36.94 3.86
CA LYS A 70 -17.01 36.44 4.86
C LYS A 70 -18.04 35.49 4.27
N ALA A 71 -18.57 35.80 3.09
CA ALA A 71 -19.53 34.92 2.40
C ALA A 71 -18.88 33.56 2.07
N SER A 72 -17.65 33.57 1.55
CA SER A 72 -16.89 32.35 1.25
C SER A 72 -16.64 31.50 2.49
N LEU A 73 -16.26 32.12 3.62
CA LEU A 73 -16.08 31.42 4.89
C LEU A 73 -17.40 30.89 5.48
N ALA A 74 -18.50 31.63 5.34
CA ALA A 74 -19.81 31.19 5.81
C ALA A 74 -20.27 29.94 5.07
N GLU A 75 -20.08 29.91 3.74
CA GLU A 75 -20.38 28.72 2.93
C GLU A 75 -19.46 27.54 3.29
N TYR A 76 -18.15 27.78 3.47
CA TYR A 76 -17.22 26.75 3.91
C TYR A 76 -17.62 26.14 5.26
N ASN A 77 -17.95 26.98 6.25
CA ASN A 77 -18.39 26.52 7.56
C ASN A 77 -19.70 25.72 7.46
N ALA A 78 -20.67 26.20 6.67
CA ALA A 78 -21.91 25.47 6.43
C ALA A 78 -21.67 24.08 5.81
N LEU A 79 -20.75 23.98 4.84
CA LEU A 79 -20.34 22.70 4.25
C LEU A 79 -19.68 21.78 5.28
N THR A 80 -18.82 22.31 6.17
CA THR A 80 -18.19 21.49 7.22
C THR A 80 -19.20 20.96 8.24
N GLU A 81 -20.21 21.76 8.60
CA GLU A 81 -21.31 21.33 9.47
C GLU A 81 -22.20 20.29 8.77
N GLU A 82 -22.50 20.49 7.49
CA GLU A 82 -23.23 19.52 6.67
C GLU A 82 -22.49 18.18 6.60
N ALA A 83 -21.18 18.20 6.32
CA ALA A 83 -20.34 17.02 6.28
C ALA A 83 -20.30 16.31 7.64
N MET A 84 -20.11 17.04 8.74
CA MET A 84 -20.10 16.44 10.08
C MET A 84 -21.43 15.78 10.44
N ASN A 85 -22.55 16.43 10.10
CA ASN A 85 -23.89 15.89 10.29
C ASN A 85 -24.15 14.66 9.42
N ALA A 86 -23.72 14.69 8.15
CA ALA A 86 -23.82 13.57 7.22
C ALA A 86 -23.03 12.36 7.70
N LEU A 87 -21.78 12.56 8.15
CA LEU A 87 -20.93 11.51 8.71
C LEU A 87 -21.56 10.88 9.97
N THR A 88 -22.12 11.70 10.85
CA THR A 88 -22.81 11.24 12.08
C THR A 88 -24.05 10.41 11.75
N ARG A 89 -24.75 10.75 10.65
CA ARG A 89 -25.95 10.04 10.17
C ARG A 89 -25.65 8.85 9.24
N GLU A 90 -24.37 8.57 8.98
CA GLU A 90 -23.92 7.57 7.99
C GLU A 90 -24.44 7.87 6.55
N ASP A 91 -24.73 9.13 6.22
CA ASP A 91 -25.07 9.55 4.85
C ASP A 91 -23.79 9.81 4.05
N TYR A 92 -23.18 8.73 3.57
CA TYR A 92 -21.91 8.80 2.85
C TYR A 92 -21.99 9.52 1.51
N SER A 93 -23.16 9.52 0.86
CA SER A 93 -23.35 10.25 -0.40
C SER A 93 -23.30 11.76 -0.16
N LEU A 94 -24.05 12.26 0.84
CA LEU A 94 -23.96 13.67 1.20
C LEU A 94 -22.55 14.01 1.70
N TYR A 95 -21.99 13.18 2.59
CA TYR A 95 -20.66 13.39 3.15
C TYR A 95 -19.56 13.55 2.08
N THR A 96 -19.46 12.59 1.16
CA THR A 96 -18.44 12.61 0.09
C THR A 96 -18.58 13.82 -0.82
N ARG A 97 -19.83 14.22 -1.13
CA ARG A 97 -20.09 15.43 -1.91
C ARG A 97 -19.66 16.71 -1.18
N SER A 98 -20.02 16.85 0.09
CA SER A 98 -19.64 18.02 0.90
C SER A 98 -18.13 18.08 1.10
N MET A 99 -17.48 16.94 1.36
CA MET A 99 -16.02 16.84 1.48
C MET A 99 -15.29 17.18 0.19
N THR A 100 -15.82 16.78 -0.97
CA THR A 100 -15.25 17.17 -2.28
C THR A 100 -15.19 18.69 -2.39
N LYS A 101 -16.29 19.38 -2.06
CA LYS A 101 -16.35 20.85 -2.08
C LYS A 101 -15.40 21.49 -1.07
N ILE A 102 -15.35 20.97 0.16
CA ILE A 102 -14.44 21.44 1.21
C ILE A 102 -12.99 21.35 0.73
N CYS A 103 -12.58 20.20 0.18
CA CYS A 103 -11.23 20.01 -0.35
C CYS A 103 -10.94 20.98 -1.50
N LEU A 104 -11.88 21.21 -2.43
CA LEU A 104 -11.69 22.16 -3.54
C LEU A 104 -11.54 23.61 -3.06
N LEU A 105 -12.35 24.04 -2.10
CA LEU A 105 -12.22 25.39 -1.51
C LEU A 105 -10.90 25.53 -0.75
N SER A 106 -10.51 24.49 -0.02
CA SER A 106 -9.23 24.39 0.70
C SER A 106 -8.02 24.41 -0.27
N ALA A 107 -8.13 23.75 -1.43
CA ALA A 107 -7.13 23.79 -2.50
C ALA A 107 -7.07 25.17 -3.18
N LEU A 108 -8.23 25.78 -3.48
CA LEU A 108 -8.31 27.12 -4.06
C LEU A 108 -7.64 28.16 -3.15
N TYR A 109 -7.87 28.07 -1.84
CA TYR A 109 -7.18 28.89 -0.85
C TYR A 109 -5.65 28.78 -0.98
N ARG A 110 -5.11 27.55 -1.04
CA ARG A 110 -3.66 27.32 -1.16
C ARG A 110 -3.09 27.78 -2.50
N TYR A 111 -3.86 27.66 -3.58
CA TYR A 111 -3.46 28.19 -4.88
C TYR A 111 -3.44 29.73 -4.88
N GLN A 112 -4.41 30.37 -4.20
CA GLN A 112 -4.39 31.82 -3.99
C GLN A 112 -3.18 32.23 -3.14
N LEU A 113 -2.83 31.45 -2.11
CA LEU A 113 -1.59 31.63 -1.34
C LEU A 113 -0.34 31.57 -2.23
N TYR A 114 -0.24 30.56 -3.09
CA TYR A 114 0.88 30.42 -4.01
C TYR A 114 1.02 31.60 -4.97
N THR A 115 -0.10 32.12 -5.50
CA THR A 115 -0.10 33.22 -6.48
C THR A 115 0.17 34.60 -5.88
N HIS A 116 -0.16 34.80 -4.59
CA HIS A 116 0.01 36.09 -3.92
C HIS A 116 1.25 36.16 -3.01
N SER A 117 1.92 35.02 -2.77
CA SER A 117 3.17 34.97 -2.00
C SER A 117 4.39 34.91 -2.91
N GLU A 118 5.54 35.40 -2.42
CA GLU A 118 6.83 35.24 -3.11
C GLU A 118 7.42 33.81 -2.95
N LEU A 119 6.61 32.82 -2.54
CA LEU A 119 7.02 31.44 -2.27
C LEU A 119 7.15 30.58 -3.53
N SER A 120 7.49 31.20 -4.67
CA SER A 120 7.72 30.50 -5.92
C SER A 120 8.97 29.62 -5.80
N GLY A 121 8.78 28.31 -5.55
CA GLY A 121 9.87 27.35 -5.43
C GLY A 121 9.60 26.20 -4.46
N VAL A 122 8.68 26.36 -3.51
CA VAL A 122 8.34 25.32 -2.53
C VAL A 122 7.73 24.09 -3.19
N VAL A 123 6.84 24.30 -4.17
CA VAL A 123 6.29 23.27 -5.04
C VAL A 123 6.67 23.64 -6.47
N SER A 124 7.11 22.66 -7.26
CA SER A 124 7.50 22.92 -8.64
C SER A 124 6.32 23.49 -9.45
N ASN A 125 6.59 24.49 -10.29
CA ASN A 125 5.55 25.13 -11.11
C ASN A 125 4.79 24.10 -11.98
N ALA A 126 5.48 23.06 -12.45
CA ALA A 126 4.87 22.00 -13.25
C ALA A 126 3.82 21.20 -12.45
N VAL A 127 4.14 20.83 -11.19
CA VAL A 127 3.19 20.14 -10.31
C VAL A 127 2.01 21.06 -9.96
N MET A 128 2.30 22.31 -9.61
CA MET A 128 1.26 23.29 -9.26
C MET A 128 0.26 23.50 -10.41
N GLN A 129 0.74 23.65 -11.65
CA GLN A 129 -0.14 23.83 -12.81
C GLN A 129 -0.91 22.55 -13.15
N SER A 130 -0.27 21.37 -13.09
CA SER A 130 -0.96 20.10 -13.37
C SER A 130 -2.09 19.82 -12.36
N GLU A 131 -1.86 20.10 -11.08
CA GLU A 131 -2.89 19.94 -10.05
C GLU A 131 -3.96 21.03 -10.12
N LYS A 132 -3.61 22.24 -10.56
CA LYS A 132 -4.58 23.32 -10.86
C LYS A 132 -5.53 22.92 -11.97
N GLU A 133 -5.04 22.36 -13.08
CA GLU A 133 -5.89 21.89 -14.19
C GLU A 133 -6.89 20.81 -13.72
N LYS A 134 -6.44 19.87 -12.87
CA LYS A 134 -7.31 18.86 -12.26
C LYS A 134 -8.38 19.49 -11.36
N MET A 135 -7.98 20.44 -10.51
CA MET A 135 -8.88 21.19 -9.64
C MET A 135 -9.93 21.95 -10.46
N ASP A 136 -9.53 22.60 -11.56
CA ASP A 136 -10.41 23.41 -12.42
C ASP A 136 -11.49 22.56 -13.07
N THR A 137 -11.10 21.40 -13.59
CA THR A 137 -12.05 20.42 -14.14
C THR A 137 -13.11 20.03 -13.11
N MET A 138 -12.72 19.81 -11.85
CA MET A 138 -13.67 19.47 -10.78
C MET A 138 -14.59 20.62 -10.39
N PHE A 139 -14.09 21.87 -10.41
CA PHE A 139 -14.93 23.05 -10.19
C PHE A 139 -16.02 23.14 -11.28
N GLU A 140 -15.66 22.90 -12.54
CA GLU A 140 -16.61 22.88 -13.67
C GLU A 140 -17.65 21.77 -13.53
N GLU A 141 -17.23 20.54 -13.22
CA GLU A 141 -18.12 19.37 -13.03
C GLU A 141 -19.15 19.60 -11.91
N LEU A 142 -18.76 20.30 -10.84
CA LEU A 142 -19.65 20.65 -9.73
C LEU A 142 -20.46 21.93 -9.95
N GLY A 143 -20.27 22.61 -11.08
CA GLY A 143 -20.93 23.89 -11.39
C GLY A 143 -20.53 25.03 -10.45
N MET A 144 -19.33 24.96 -9.86
CA MET A 144 -18.82 25.95 -8.93
C MET A 144 -17.93 26.95 -9.67
N GLN A 145 -18.19 28.25 -9.52
CA GLN A 145 -17.35 29.29 -10.11
C GLN A 145 -16.25 29.73 -9.14
N GLN A 146 -14.99 29.51 -9.49
CA GLN A 146 -13.85 29.89 -8.63
C GLN A 146 -13.84 31.39 -8.28
N SER A 147 -14.22 32.24 -9.23
CA SER A 147 -14.30 33.70 -9.04
C SER A 147 -15.32 34.13 -7.99
N ALA A 148 -16.29 33.27 -7.65
CA ALA A 148 -17.26 33.54 -6.58
C ALA A 148 -16.60 33.49 -5.20
N TYR A 149 -15.50 32.74 -5.06
CA TYR A 149 -14.81 32.53 -3.80
C TYR A 149 -13.59 33.44 -3.68
N SER A 150 -13.35 33.94 -2.47
CA SER A 150 -12.18 34.73 -2.12
C SER A 150 -11.77 34.38 -0.71
N PHE A 151 -10.48 34.18 -0.49
CA PHE A 151 -9.93 33.89 0.84
C PHE A 151 -8.92 34.96 1.23
N LEU A 152 -8.77 35.19 2.54
CA LEU A 152 -7.71 36.06 3.05
C LEU A 152 -6.38 35.33 2.91
N VAL A 153 -5.53 35.84 2.04
CA VAL A 153 -4.19 35.29 1.81
C VAL A 153 -3.16 36.20 2.49
N LYS A 154 -2.70 35.82 3.68
CA LYS A 154 -1.60 36.52 4.36
C LYS A 154 -0.69 35.54 5.07
N THR A 155 0.59 35.52 4.70
CA THR A 155 1.63 34.63 5.25
C THR A 155 1.73 34.68 6.77
N ASP A 156 1.57 35.85 7.38
CA ASP A 156 1.78 36.06 8.82
C ASP A 156 0.67 35.47 9.72
N LEU A 157 -0.47 35.11 9.11
CA LEU A 157 -1.62 34.55 9.81
C LEU A 157 -1.59 33.02 9.92
N TYR A 158 -0.76 32.35 9.12
CA TYR A 158 -0.82 30.89 8.97
C TYR A 158 0.57 30.26 9.06
N GLY A 159 0.90 29.76 10.24
CA GLY A 159 1.98 28.79 10.48
C GLY A 159 3.23 28.94 9.59
N ASP A 160 3.74 27.80 9.11
CA ASP A 160 4.77 27.76 8.08
C ASP A 160 4.08 27.72 6.70
N PRO A 161 4.13 28.82 5.91
CA PRO A 161 3.41 28.90 4.64
C PRO A 161 3.99 27.94 3.58
N GLU A 162 5.23 27.47 3.73
CA GLU A 162 5.80 26.46 2.84
C GLU A 162 5.10 25.11 3.03
N SER A 163 4.98 24.68 4.28
CA SER A 163 4.23 23.48 4.69
C SER A 163 2.80 23.48 4.14
N ILE A 164 2.09 24.62 4.24
CA ILE A 164 0.71 24.77 3.75
C ILE A 164 0.62 24.60 2.23
N LEU A 165 1.60 25.12 1.48
CA LEU A 165 1.64 24.99 0.02
C LEU A 165 1.94 23.56 -0.44
N GLN A 166 2.77 22.82 0.29
CA GLN A 166 3.06 21.41 -0.01
C GLN A 166 1.83 20.50 0.06
N GLN A 167 0.80 20.89 0.82
CA GLN A 167 -0.45 20.13 0.90
C GLN A 167 -1.31 20.22 -0.36
N PHE A 168 -1.11 21.23 -1.21
CA PHE A 168 -2.01 21.50 -2.34
C PHE A 168 -2.25 20.28 -3.25
N PRO A 169 -1.21 19.57 -3.74
CA PRO A 169 -1.42 18.38 -4.57
C PRO A 169 -2.20 17.26 -3.88
N GLY A 170 -1.92 17.03 -2.58
CA GLY A 170 -2.59 16.01 -1.80
C GLY A 170 -4.07 16.30 -1.59
N ILE A 171 -4.42 17.55 -1.33
CA ILE A 171 -5.82 17.99 -1.17
C ILE A 171 -6.61 17.85 -2.47
N VAL A 172 -6.01 18.18 -3.61
CA VAL A 172 -6.63 17.95 -4.93
C VAL A 172 -6.85 16.45 -5.14
N THR A 173 -5.87 15.62 -4.80
CA THR A 173 -6.00 14.16 -4.86
C THR A 173 -7.10 13.63 -3.94
N ARG A 174 -7.24 14.18 -2.73
CA ARG A 174 -8.32 13.84 -1.78
C ARG A 174 -9.68 14.24 -2.30
N ALA A 175 -9.82 15.43 -2.88
CA ALA A 175 -11.06 15.84 -3.53
C ALA A 175 -11.47 14.82 -4.61
N ARG A 176 -10.53 14.42 -5.46
CA ARG A 176 -10.77 13.41 -6.51
C ARG A 176 -11.16 12.05 -5.94
N MET A 177 -10.59 11.62 -4.82
CA MET A 177 -11.00 10.39 -4.13
C MET A 177 -12.46 10.45 -3.68
N TYR A 178 -12.86 11.53 -3.00
CA TYR A 178 -14.24 11.71 -2.55
C TYR A 178 -15.22 11.78 -3.72
N ALA A 179 -14.88 12.50 -4.80
CA ALA A 179 -15.70 12.57 -6.01
C ALA A 179 -15.89 11.20 -6.67
N GLN A 180 -14.80 10.44 -6.85
CA GLN A 180 -14.89 9.09 -7.44
C GLN A 180 -15.67 8.10 -6.57
N ALA A 181 -15.57 8.22 -5.24
CA ALA A 181 -16.37 7.41 -4.32
C ALA A 181 -17.86 7.77 -4.42
N HIS A 182 -18.18 9.06 -4.48
CA HIS A 182 -19.54 9.57 -4.67
C HIS A 182 -20.18 9.06 -5.97
N ASP A 183 -19.48 9.23 -7.10
CA ASP A 183 -20.01 8.89 -8.43
C ASP A 183 -20.27 7.39 -8.60
N LYS A 184 -19.51 6.56 -7.90
CA LYS A 184 -19.68 5.10 -7.88
C LYS A 184 -20.65 4.62 -6.80
N GLY A 185 -21.19 5.51 -5.96
CA GLY A 185 -22.07 5.17 -4.85
C GLY A 185 -21.41 4.26 -3.82
N LEU A 186 -20.10 4.40 -3.61
CA LEU A 186 -19.31 3.55 -2.73
C LEU A 186 -19.18 4.16 -1.33
N SER A 187 -19.17 3.30 -0.31
CA SER A 187 -18.70 3.69 1.02
C SER A 187 -17.20 4.00 0.97
N LEU A 188 -16.76 4.92 1.82
CA LEU A 188 -15.36 5.26 1.92
C LEU A 188 -14.54 4.12 2.53
N LEU A 189 -13.38 3.86 1.93
CA LEU A 189 -12.44 2.88 2.44
C LEU A 189 -11.58 3.53 3.53
N SER A 190 -11.54 2.92 4.71
CA SER A 190 -10.58 3.24 5.77
C SER A 190 -9.50 2.16 5.85
N ALA A 191 -8.46 2.42 6.64
CA ALA A 191 -7.48 1.40 7.02
C ALA A 191 -8.12 0.19 7.71
N GLY A 192 -9.32 0.35 8.28
CA GLY A 192 -10.10 -0.70 8.92
C GLY A 192 -11.15 -1.36 8.02
N SER A 193 -11.19 -1.04 6.72
CA SER A 193 -12.26 -1.50 5.82
C SER A 193 -12.32 -3.02 5.70
N TYR A 194 -13.53 -3.55 5.60
CA TYR A 194 -13.81 -4.97 5.52
C TYR A 194 -14.73 -5.27 4.34
N ASP A 195 -14.13 -5.75 3.25
CA ASP A 195 -14.83 -6.30 2.09
C ASP A 195 -13.98 -7.37 1.38
N GLY A 196 -14.44 -7.87 0.23
CA GLY A 196 -13.69 -8.81 -0.61
C GLY A 196 -12.27 -8.35 -0.94
N MET A 197 -12.14 -7.12 -1.44
CA MET A 197 -10.87 -6.53 -1.88
C MET A 197 -10.01 -6.08 -0.70
N SER A 198 -10.59 -5.42 0.31
CA SER A 198 -9.87 -5.03 1.53
C SER A 198 -9.34 -6.25 2.28
N ALA A 199 -10.06 -7.38 2.32
CA ALA A 199 -9.55 -8.62 2.89
C ALA A 199 -8.28 -9.12 2.18
N LEU A 200 -8.27 -9.12 0.84
CA LEU A 200 -7.08 -9.47 0.06
C LEU A 200 -5.93 -8.48 0.28
N TYR A 201 -6.24 -7.19 0.37
CA TYR A 201 -5.29 -6.13 0.64
C TYR A 201 -4.61 -6.31 2.01
N HIS A 202 -5.39 -6.50 3.08
CA HIS A 202 -4.88 -6.74 4.44
C HIS A 202 -4.02 -7.99 4.51
N ILE A 203 -4.43 -9.08 3.85
CA ILE A 203 -3.62 -10.31 3.79
C ILE A 203 -2.29 -10.03 3.05
N ALA A 204 -2.33 -9.26 1.96
CA ALA A 204 -1.13 -8.93 1.20
C ALA A 204 -0.18 -7.99 1.94
N GLU A 205 -0.71 -7.00 2.66
CA GLU A 205 0.06 -6.01 3.42
C GLU A 205 0.66 -6.59 4.70
N GLU A 206 -0.13 -7.30 5.50
CA GLU A 206 0.28 -7.67 6.86
C GLU A 206 0.73 -9.13 6.97
N LEU A 207 0.04 -10.05 6.27
CA LEU A 207 0.23 -11.49 6.51
C LEU A 207 1.22 -12.14 5.53
N LEU A 208 1.14 -11.83 4.23
CA LEU A 208 2.04 -12.40 3.21
C LEU A 208 3.53 -12.16 3.47
N PRO A 209 3.99 -10.97 3.92
CA PRO A 209 5.42 -10.72 4.12
C PRO A 209 6.07 -11.69 5.13
N VAL A 210 5.29 -12.19 6.09
CA VAL A 210 5.73 -13.16 7.10
C VAL A 210 5.37 -14.59 6.67
N LEU A 211 4.20 -14.79 6.08
CA LEU A 211 3.70 -16.11 5.73
C LEU A 211 4.48 -16.75 4.58
N LEU A 212 4.86 -15.99 3.54
CA LEU A 212 5.58 -16.51 2.38
C LEU A 212 6.90 -17.21 2.77
N PRO A 213 7.81 -16.61 3.57
CA PRO A 213 9.03 -17.31 3.97
C PRO A 213 8.76 -18.51 4.87
N VAL A 214 7.83 -18.41 5.82
CA VAL A 214 7.50 -19.52 6.74
C VAL A 214 6.90 -20.70 5.98
N LEU A 215 5.88 -20.46 5.16
CA LEU A 215 5.19 -21.50 4.41
C LEU A 215 6.11 -22.15 3.37
N SER A 216 6.94 -21.36 2.67
CA SER A 216 7.91 -21.91 1.72
C SER A 216 8.91 -22.85 2.41
N THR A 217 9.37 -22.51 3.61
CA THR A 217 10.26 -23.37 4.41
C THR A 217 9.60 -24.69 4.76
N LEU A 218 8.39 -24.64 5.35
CA LEU A 218 7.68 -25.84 5.80
C LEU A 218 7.41 -26.81 4.66
N ILE A 219 6.96 -26.31 3.50
CA ILE A 219 6.64 -27.14 2.35
C ILE A 219 7.89 -27.68 1.66
N CYS A 220 8.94 -26.85 1.49
CA CYS A 220 10.19 -27.31 0.88
C CYS A 220 10.84 -28.40 1.74
N MET A 221 10.83 -28.25 3.07
CA MET A 221 11.37 -29.23 4.00
C MET A 221 10.61 -30.58 3.91
N ASP A 222 9.28 -30.57 3.93
CA ASP A 222 8.45 -31.78 3.80
C ASP A 222 8.72 -32.53 2.49
N MET A 223 8.82 -31.80 1.38
CA MET A 223 9.08 -32.38 0.06
C MET A 223 10.47 -32.99 -0.06
N ILE A 224 11.49 -32.30 0.46
CA ILE A 224 12.86 -32.79 0.43
C ILE A 224 13.04 -34.00 1.33
N TYR A 225 12.39 -34.00 2.49
CA TYR A 225 12.36 -35.17 3.36
C TYR A 225 11.72 -36.38 2.66
N PHE A 226 10.64 -36.18 1.89
CA PHE A 226 10.01 -37.23 1.10
C PHE A 226 10.93 -37.76 -0.02
N ASP A 227 11.63 -36.88 -0.73
CA ASP A 227 12.58 -37.25 -1.79
C ASP A 227 13.79 -38.01 -1.25
N HIS A 228 14.26 -37.66 -0.05
CA HIS A 228 15.31 -38.39 0.65
C HIS A 228 14.84 -39.78 1.06
N LYS A 229 13.66 -39.87 1.68
CA LYS A 229 13.09 -41.15 2.16
C LYS A 229 12.73 -42.11 1.01
N SER A 230 12.31 -41.59 -0.14
CA SER A 230 11.95 -42.39 -1.31
C SER A 230 13.16 -42.92 -2.10
N GLY A 231 14.38 -42.48 -1.80
CA GLY A 231 15.59 -42.89 -2.51
C GLY A 231 15.70 -42.33 -3.94
N THR A 232 14.69 -41.56 -4.38
CA THR A 232 14.61 -40.94 -5.70
C THR A 232 15.79 -40.00 -5.96
N LEU A 233 16.25 -39.32 -4.91
CA LEU A 233 17.42 -38.43 -4.96
C LEU A 233 18.69 -39.19 -5.38
N LYS A 234 18.93 -40.40 -4.85
CA LYS A 234 20.12 -41.21 -5.16
C LYS A 234 20.12 -41.67 -6.62
N LEU A 235 18.98 -42.12 -7.14
CA LEU A 235 18.84 -42.52 -8.55
C LEU A 235 19.11 -41.36 -9.51
N LEU A 236 18.65 -40.15 -9.18
CA LEU A 236 18.80 -38.98 -10.04
C LEU A 236 20.20 -38.36 -9.98
N LEU A 237 20.89 -38.47 -8.84
CA LEU A 237 22.28 -38.01 -8.68
C LEU A 237 23.29 -38.81 -9.52
N THR A 238 22.98 -40.05 -9.90
CA THR A 238 23.85 -40.86 -10.79
C THR A 238 23.95 -40.32 -12.23
N GLN A 239 23.09 -39.38 -12.64
CA GLN A 239 23.04 -38.87 -14.01
C GLN A 239 23.50 -37.38 -14.09
N PRO A 240 24.80 -37.09 -14.26
CA PRO A 240 25.36 -35.74 -14.13
C PRO A 240 24.77 -34.71 -15.10
N LYS A 241 24.51 -35.07 -16.37
CA LYS A 241 23.91 -34.15 -17.36
C LYS A 241 22.46 -33.75 -17.04
N LYS A 242 21.74 -34.51 -16.21
CA LYS A 242 20.33 -34.25 -15.86
C LYS A 242 20.13 -33.54 -14.53
N ARG A 243 21.20 -33.22 -13.78
CA ARG A 243 21.12 -32.63 -12.44
C ARG A 243 20.51 -31.22 -12.41
N SER A 244 20.89 -30.32 -13.33
CA SER A 244 20.27 -28.99 -13.40
C SER A 244 18.82 -29.03 -13.90
N TYR A 245 18.52 -29.97 -14.80
CA TYR A 245 17.15 -30.20 -15.25
C TYR A 245 16.26 -30.70 -14.11
N TYR A 246 16.79 -31.58 -13.25
CA TYR A 246 16.12 -32.01 -12.03
C TYR A 246 15.83 -30.83 -11.10
N LEU A 247 16.82 -30.00 -10.79
CA LEU A 247 16.65 -28.87 -9.88
C LEU A 247 15.61 -27.86 -10.40
N ARG A 248 15.57 -27.62 -11.72
CA ARG A 248 14.53 -26.81 -12.37
C ARG A 248 13.13 -27.44 -12.23
N ARG A 249 13.01 -28.76 -12.43
CA ARG A 249 11.74 -29.46 -12.25
C ARG A 249 11.26 -29.40 -10.80
N LEU A 250 12.18 -29.58 -9.86
CA LEU A 250 11.90 -29.53 -8.43
C LEU A 250 11.40 -28.15 -8.01
N TYR A 251 12.12 -27.10 -8.44
CA TYR A 251 11.71 -25.72 -8.27
C TYR A 251 10.29 -25.46 -8.79
N LEU A 252 9.97 -25.85 -10.02
CA LEU A 252 8.63 -25.65 -10.59
C LEU A 252 7.55 -26.43 -9.84
N GLN A 253 7.86 -27.64 -9.37
CA GLN A 253 6.93 -28.45 -8.58
C GLN A 253 6.63 -27.80 -7.22
N TYR A 254 7.66 -27.29 -6.54
CA TYR A 254 7.54 -26.67 -5.22
C TYR A 254 6.78 -25.35 -5.32
N PHE A 255 7.15 -24.53 -6.30
CA PHE A 255 6.44 -23.30 -6.63
C PHE A 255 4.96 -23.58 -6.92
N LYS A 256 4.65 -24.52 -7.82
CA LYS A 256 3.25 -24.86 -8.16
C LYS A 256 2.45 -25.30 -6.94
N ARG A 257 3.04 -26.13 -6.08
CA ARG A 257 2.38 -26.63 -4.86
C ARG A 257 2.05 -25.49 -3.90
N LEU A 258 3.04 -24.62 -3.63
CA LEU A 258 2.86 -23.45 -2.76
C LEU A 258 1.87 -22.43 -3.34
N PHE A 259 1.97 -22.17 -4.64
CA PHE A 259 1.09 -21.24 -5.34
C PHE A 259 -0.38 -21.68 -5.23
N LEU A 260 -0.68 -22.95 -5.51
CA LEU A 260 -2.04 -23.48 -5.35
C LEU A 260 -2.51 -23.45 -3.89
N MET A 261 -1.62 -23.74 -2.95
CA MET A 261 -1.91 -23.75 -1.52
C MET A 261 -2.25 -22.36 -0.96
N LEU A 262 -1.75 -21.28 -1.58
CA LEU A 262 -2.10 -19.91 -1.26
C LEU A 262 -3.31 -19.41 -2.06
N LEU A 263 -3.36 -19.71 -3.35
CA LEU A 263 -4.41 -19.22 -4.25
C LEU A 263 -5.79 -19.74 -3.86
N ILE A 264 -5.91 -21.02 -3.49
CA ILE A 264 -7.21 -21.62 -3.13
C ILE A 264 -7.80 -20.94 -1.88
N PRO A 265 -7.08 -20.83 -0.74
CA PRO A 265 -7.58 -20.07 0.41
C PRO A 265 -7.86 -18.60 0.13
N LEU A 266 -7.00 -17.90 -0.62
CA LEU A 266 -7.22 -16.48 -0.96
C LEU A 266 -8.51 -16.27 -1.76
N THR A 267 -8.72 -17.10 -2.79
CA THR A 267 -9.96 -17.05 -3.59
C THR A 267 -11.18 -17.38 -2.76
N MET A 268 -11.09 -18.36 -1.84
CA MET A 268 -12.17 -18.63 -0.90
C MET A 268 -12.47 -17.42 0.00
N VAL A 269 -11.46 -16.78 0.59
CA VAL A 269 -11.66 -15.60 1.45
C VAL A 269 -12.34 -14.48 0.67
N PHE A 270 -11.85 -14.15 -0.53
CA PHE A 270 -12.48 -13.15 -1.39
C PHE A 270 -13.95 -13.46 -1.68
N LEU A 271 -14.26 -14.73 -1.97
CA LEU A 271 -15.64 -15.16 -2.21
C LEU A 271 -16.50 -15.01 -0.93
N PHE A 272 -15.98 -15.45 0.22
CA PHE A 272 -16.72 -15.40 1.49
C PHE A 272 -16.96 -13.97 1.98
N THR A 273 -15.95 -13.10 1.97
CA THR A 273 -16.07 -11.72 2.47
C THR A 273 -16.76 -10.80 1.46
N GLY A 274 -16.64 -11.09 0.15
CA GLY A 274 -17.25 -10.28 -0.89
C GLY A 274 -18.77 -10.43 -1.03
N VAL A 275 -19.34 -11.57 -0.63
CA VAL A 275 -20.80 -11.80 -0.67
C VAL A 275 -21.55 -10.81 0.22
N GLU A 276 -21.01 -10.45 1.38
CA GLU A 276 -21.67 -9.52 2.32
C GLU A 276 -21.87 -8.12 1.71
N ASN A 277 -20.94 -7.67 0.87
CA ASN A 277 -20.95 -6.33 0.28
C ASN A 277 -21.23 -6.33 -1.23
N SER A 278 -21.76 -7.43 -1.78
CA SER A 278 -22.06 -7.59 -3.22
C SER A 278 -20.89 -7.25 -4.15
N TYR A 279 -19.66 -7.43 -3.68
CA TYR A 279 -18.44 -7.05 -4.39
C TYR A 279 -18.37 -5.58 -4.86
N ALA A 280 -19.02 -4.65 -4.14
CA ALA A 280 -19.01 -3.23 -4.51
C ALA A 280 -17.59 -2.62 -4.58
N GLY A 281 -16.66 -3.11 -3.75
CA GLY A 281 -15.29 -2.56 -3.64
C GLY A 281 -14.33 -2.86 -4.80
N ILE A 282 -14.72 -3.59 -5.85
CA ILE A 282 -13.80 -4.01 -6.94
C ILE A 282 -13.17 -2.80 -7.65
N ASP A 283 -13.99 -1.82 -7.99
CA ASP A 283 -13.57 -0.60 -8.70
C ASP A 283 -13.39 0.59 -7.75
N ALA A 284 -13.29 0.33 -6.44
CA ALA A 284 -13.07 1.39 -5.47
C ALA A 284 -11.77 2.15 -5.78
N PRO A 285 -11.76 3.48 -5.60
CA PRO A 285 -10.57 4.29 -5.83
C PRO A 285 -9.58 4.06 -4.68
N VAL A 286 -8.35 3.68 -5.01
CA VAL A 286 -7.27 3.43 -4.04
C VAL A 286 -5.99 4.11 -4.52
N LEU A 287 -5.17 4.59 -3.59
CA LEU A 287 -3.95 5.31 -3.92
C LEU A 287 -2.81 4.33 -4.25
N ALA A 288 -2.02 4.64 -5.27
CA ALA A 288 -0.83 3.87 -5.65
C ALA A 288 0.24 4.78 -6.27
N TYR A 289 1.36 4.19 -6.69
CA TYR A 289 2.41 4.88 -7.45
C TYR A 289 2.55 4.30 -8.87
N PRO A 290 1.70 4.70 -9.84
CA PRO A 290 1.68 4.06 -11.15
C PRO A 290 2.95 4.29 -11.98
N LYS A 291 3.59 5.46 -11.86
CA LYS A 291 4.87 5.74 -12.55
C LYS A 291 5.94 4.71 -12.19
N GLY A 292 5.90 4.18 -10.97
CA GLY A 292 6.80 3.13 -10.50
C GLY A 292 6.65 1.79 -11.22
N PHE A 293 5.57 1.54 -11.97
CA PHE A 293 5.44 0.34 -12.79
C PHE A 293 6.33 0.37 -14.04
N THR A 294 6.63 1.57 -14.55
CA THR A 294 7.35 1.76 -15.82
C THR A 294 8.69 2.46 -15.65
N SER A 295 8.91 3.14 -14.52
CA SER A 295 10.12 3.90 -14.20
C SER A 295 10.86 3.29 -13.02
N PHE A 296 12.18 3.50 -12.98
CA PHE A 296 13.01 3.21 -11.82
C PHE A 296 13.05 4.37 -10.82
N GLU A 297 12.41 5.50 -11.12
CA GLU A 297 12.30 6.65 -10.22
C GLU A 297 11.61 6.28 -8.91
N SER A 298 12.27 6.58 -7.80
CA SER A 298 11.78 6.35 -6.45
C SER A 298 10.97 7.54 -5.94
N LEU A 299 10.05 7.26 -5.02
CA LEU A 299 9.45 8.26 -4.14
C LEU A 299 10.38 8.57 -2.97
N ASP A 300 10.13 9.70 -2.32
CA ASP A 300 10.85 10.08 -1.12
C ASP A 300 10.41 9.19 0.06
N ASN A 301 11.38 8.65 0.79
CA ASN A 301 11.11 7.87 2.00
C ASN A 301 11.24 8.77 3.23
N GLN A 302 10.09 9.22 3.72
CA GLN A 302 9.95 10.13 4.87
C GLN A 302 9.47 9.41 6.13
N ILE A 303 9.56 8.07 6.18
CA ILE A 303 9.06 7.29 7.32
C ILE A 303 9.85 7.62 8.59
N GLU A 304 11.17 7.83 8.48
CA GLU A 304 12.00 8.21 9.62
C GLU A 304 11.59 9.59 10.17
N GLU A 305 11.40 10.59 9.31
CA GLU A 305 10.96 11.94 9.69
C GLU A 305 9.55 11.94 10.30
N THR A 306 8.65 11.12 9.76
CA THR A 306 7.28 10.93 10.29
C THR A 306 7.29 10.48 11.76
N ASN A 307 8.23 9.62 12.15
CA ASN A 307 8.33 9.11 13.51
C ASN A 307 8.75 10.20 14.52
N PHE A 308 9.44 11.26 14.07
CA PHE A 308 9.95 12.32 14.94
C PHE A 308 8.91 13.40 15.29
N ILE A 309 7.82 13.52 14.53
CA ILE A 309 6.78 14.54 14.80
C ILE A 309 6.00 14.23 16.09
N TYR A 310 5.90 12.94 16.46
CA TYR A 310 5.12 12.51 17.62
C TYR A 310 5.85 11.52 18.54
N ASN A 311 7.16 11.30 18.33
CA ASN A 311 7.98 10.33 19.07
C ASN A 311 7.41 8.89 19.12
N GLU A 312 6.55 8.53 18.16
CA GLU A 312 5.91 7.22 18.03
C GLU A 312 5.78 6.84 16.55
N GLU A 313 5.96 5.55 16.22
CA GLU A 313 5.72 5.04 14.86
C GLU A 313 4.21 5.01 14.60
N LYS A 314 3.68 6.10 14.03
CA LYS A 314 2.29 6.16 13.55
C LYS A 314 2.25 5.85 12.07
N ALA A 315 1.56 4.76 11.72
CA ALA A 315 1.21 4.49 10.33
C ALA A 315 0.21 5.55 9.85
N ILE A 316 0.65 6.38 8.91
CA ILE A 316 -0.21 7.38 8.25
C ILE A 316 -0.93 6.70 7.10
N TYR A 317 -2.26 6.84 7.10
CA TYR A 317 -3.12 6.30 6.06
C TYR A 317 -3.82 7.42 5.30
N PHE A 318 -3.79 7.31 3.98
CA PHE A 318 -4.64 8.06 3.08
C PHE A 318 -5.75 7.11 2.61
N PHE A 319 -6.96 7.28 3.16
CA PHE A 319 -8.04 6.29 3.06
C PHE A 319 -7.60 4.92 3.59
N ASN A 320 -7.54 3.89 2.75
CA ASN A 320 -7.05 2.56 3.10
C ASN A 320 -5.56 2.34 2.79
N THR A 321 -4.89 3.28 2.12
CA THR A 321 -3.50 3.12 1.69
C THR A 321 -2.54 3.71 2.70
N ARG A 322 -1.57 2.92 3.16
CA ARG A 322 -0.46 3.42 3.97
C ARG A 322 0.50 4.24 3.10
N ILE A 323 0.84 5.45 3.54
CA ILE A 323 1.65 6.40 2.77
C ILE A 323 2.89 6.87 3.53
N SER A 324 3.95 7.20 2.78
CA SER A 324 5.05 8.03 3.22
C SER A 324 4.75 9.45 2.71
N PRO A 325 4.22 10.36 3.55
CA PRO A 325 3.75 11.66 3.09
C PRO A 325 4.90 12.51 2.54
N TRP A 326 4.58 13.47 1.67
CA TRP A 326 5.57 14.46 1.23
C TRP A 326 6.02 15.33 2.40
N ASN A 327 5.04 15.81 3.18
CA ASN A 327 5.24 16.55 4.41
C ASN A 327 4.66 15.76 5.58
N PRO A 328 5.49 15.27 6.52
CA PRO A 328 5.01 14.44 7.62
C PRO A 328 4.03 15.15 8.58
N GLY A 329 3.97 16.49 8.59
CA GLY A 329 3.03 17.26 9.41
C GLY A 329 1.56 17.16 8.96
N ASP A 330 1.31 16.87 7.68
CA ASP A 330 -0.01 17.13 7.07
C ASP A 330 -0.72 15.87 6.56
N MET A 331 -0.06 14.71 6.62
CA MET A 331 -0.65 13.41 6.27
C MET A 331 -1.20 13.32 4.83
N GLU A 332 -0.71 14.17 3.93
CA GLU A 332 -1.08 14.19 2.52
C GLU A 332 -0.09 13.40 1.64
N PRO A 333 -0.56 12.77 0.56
CA PRO A 333 0.28 11.92 -0.29
C PRO A 333 1.24 12.73 -1.15
N GLN A 334 2.27 12.05 -1.68
CA GLN A 334 3.17 12.65 -2.65
C GLN A 334 2.46 12.87 -4.01
N PRO A 335 2.77 13.93 -4.78
CA PRO A 335 2.08 14.31 -6.01
C PRO A 335 2.23 13.31 -7.15
N GLU A 336 3.25 12.45 -7.13
CA GLU A 336 3.42 11.39 -8.11
C GLU A 336 2.50 10.19 -7.84
N MET A 337 1.87 10.12 -6.67
CA MET A 337 0.87 9.11 -6.35
C MET A 337 -0.45 9.44 -7.05
N GLU A 338 -1.10 8.42 -7.60
CA GLU A 338 -2.37 8.59 -8.32
C GLU A 338 -3.41 7.55 -7.89
N ILE A 339 -4.67 7.85 -8.22
CA ILE A 339 -5.81 7.00 -7.93
C ILE A 339 -5.88 5.87 -8.98
N LEU A 340 -5.88 4.63 -8.51
CA LEU A 340 -6.11 3.44 -9.31
C LEU A 340 -7.37 2.69 -8.86
N PRO A 341 -8.05 1.99 -9.77
CA PRO A 341 -9.03 0.97 -9.39
C PRO A 341 -8.40 -0.11 -8.51
N PHE A 342 -9.09 -0.51 -7.45
CA PHE A 342 -8.59 -1.44 -6.44
C PHE A 342 -8.09 -2.77 -7.04
N TRP A 343 -8.83 -3.33 -8.01
CA TRP A 343 -8.42 -4.58 -8.67
C TRP A 343 -7.06 -4.48 -9.39
N LYS A 344 -6.70 -3.32 -9.95
CA LYS A 344 -5.39 -3.13 -10.62
C LYS A 344 -4.25 -3.20 -9.61
N LEU A 345 -4.44 -2.56 -8.46
CA LEU A 345 -3.47 -2.61 -7.36
C LEU A 345 -3.28 -4.05 -6.88
N LEU A 346 -4.38 -4.77 -6.59
CA LEU A 346 -4.30 -6.15 -6.11
C LEU A 346 -3.71 -7.12 -7.13
N LEU A 347 -3.98 -6.90 -8.43
CA LEU A 347 -3.34 -7.67 -9.49
C LEU A 347 -1.82 -7.47 -9.48
N ALA A 348 -1.34 -6.22 -9.35
CA ALA A 348 0.08 -5.92 -9.27
C ALA A 348 0.74 -6.53 -8.01
N CYS A 349 0.05 -6.47 -6.86
CA CYS A 349 0.48 -7.13 -5.62
C CYS A 349 0.55 -8.66 -5.79
N GLY A 350 -0.42 -9.26 -6.48
CA GLY A 350 -0.44 -10.69 -6.79
C GLY A 350 0.74 -11.12 -7.66
N LEU A 351 1.03 -10.38 -8.72
CA LEU A 351 2.20 -10.61 -9.59
C LEU A 351 3.52 -10.49 -8.82
N PHE A 352 3.62 -9.51 -7.93
CA PHE A 352 4.80 -9.31 -7.09
C PHE A 352 4.96 -10.46 -6.06
N SER A 353 3.85 -10.87 -5.44
CA SER A 353 3.82 -11.99 -4.49
C SER A 353 4.28 -13.31 -5.14
N VAL A 354 3.95 -13.51 -6.42
CA VAL A 354 4.44 -14.64 -7.21
C VAL A 354 5.96 -14.60 -7.38
N ALA A 355 6.54 -13.43 -7.66
CA ALA A 355 8.00 -13.25 -7.73
C ALA A 355 8.68 -13.51 -6.38
N LEU A 356 8.12 -12.98 -5.28
CA LEU A 356 8.60 -13.26 -3.92
C LEU A 356 8.55 -14.75 -3.59
N LEU A 357 7.44 -15.41 -3.89
CA LEU A 357 7.29 -16.85 -3.66
C LEU A 357 8.35 -17.64 -4.43
N MET A 358 8.59 -17.29 -5.70
CA MET A 358 9.66 -17.89 -6.49
C MET A 358 11.04 -17.68 -5.84
N PHE A 359 11.35 -16.47 -5.38
CA PHE A 359 12.60 -16.17 -4.68
C PHE A 359 12.77 -17.03 -3.42
N TYR A 360 11.76 -17.13 -2.56
CA TYR A 360 11.84 -17.94 -1.34
C TYR A 360 12.01 -19.44 -1.63
N VAL A 361 11.36 -19.98 -2.67
CA VAL A 361 11.57 -21.38 -3.07
C VAL A 361 13.02 -21.61 -3.50
N VAL A 362 13.61 -20.70 -4.27
CA VAL A 362 15.02 -20.79 -4.66
C VAL A 362 15.93 -20.71 -3.44
N LEU A 363 15.65 -19.82 -2.49
CA LEU A 363 16.41 -19.69 -1.25
C LEU A 363 16.42 -20.99 -0.44
N GLN A 364 15.28 -21.66 -0.30
CA GLN A 364 15.21 -22.96 0.36
C GLN A 364 16.04 -24.01 -0.40
N LEU A 365 15.88 -24.10 -1.71
CA LEU A 365 16.64 -25.04 -2.54
C LEU A 365 18.16 -24.82 -2.43
N PHE A 366 18.61 -23.56 -2.37
CA PHE A 366 20.01 -23.23 -2.17
C PHE A 366 20.56 -23.84 -0.88
N PHE A 367 19.89 -23.62 0.26
CA PHE A 367 20.35 -24.17 1.55
C PHE A 367 20.27 -25.69 1.62
N HIS A 368 19.28 -26.30 0.96
CA HIS A 368 19.21 -27.75 0.86
C HIS A 368 20.29 -28.37 -0.02
N VAL A 369 20.80 -27.64 -1.02
CA VAL A 369 21.99 -28.07 -1.76
C VAL A 369 23.24 -27.90 -0.89
N LEU A 370 23.32 -26.84 -0.09
CA LEU A 370 24.48 -26.54 0.75
C LEU A 370 24.62 -27.49 1.96
N LEU A 371 23.51 -27.84 2.60
CA LEU A 371 23.47 -28.61 3.84
C LEU A 371 22.76 -29.95 3.64
N ASP A 372 23.38 -31.04 4.11
CA ASP A 372 22.82 -32.40 3.93
C ASP A 372 21.62 -32.67 4.84
N ASN A 373 21.60 -32.06 6.03
CA ASN A 373 20.49 -32.19 6.96
C ASN A 373 19.33 -31.25 6.57
N PRO A 374 18.13 -31.77 6.26
CA PRO A 374 17.01 -30.95 5.83
C PRO A 374 16.50 -29.97 6.90
N ILE A 375 16.62 -30.32 8.18
CA ILE A 375 16.24 -29.43 9.29
C ILE A 375 17.23 -28.27 9.38
N ALA A 376 18.53 -28.56 9.29
CA ALA A 376 19.57 -27.54 9.34
C ALA A 376 19.47 -26.57 8.14
N ALA A 377 19.18 -27.09 6.94
CA ALA A 377 18.93 -26.28 5.74
C ALA A 377 17.75 -25.31 5.92
N ALA A 378 16.61 -25.82 6.38
CA ALA A 378 15.42 -25.02 6.64
C ALA A 378 15.67 -23.93 7.69
N LEU A 379 16.37 -24.29 8.79
CA LEU A 379 16.73 -23.34 9.83
C LEU A 379 17.68 -22.25 9.32
N ALA A 380 18.70 -22.61 8.55
CA ALA A 380 19.64 -21.64 7.97
C ALA A 380 18.94 -20.65 7.03
N ALA A 381 18.05 -21.15 6.15
CA ALA A 381 17.28 -20.31 5.25
C ALA A 381 16.37 -19.32 6.02
N GLN A 382 15.77 -19.77 7.12
CA GLN A 382 14.94 -18.91 7.97
C GLN A 382 15.75 -17.87 8.73
N VAL A 383 16.85 -18.27 9.37
CA VAL A 383 17.73 -17.33 10.08
C VAL A 383 18.22 -16.23 9.14
N ILE A 384 18.61 -16.58 7.92
CA ILE A 384 19.05 -15.60 6.91
C ILE A 384 17.91 -14.71 6.45
N THR A 385 16.70 -15.27 6.28
CA THR A 385 15.53 -14.47 5.94
C THR A 385 15.22 -13.45 7.04
N PHE A 386 15.12 -13.88 8.30
CA PHE A 386 14.82 -12.97 9.41
C PHE A 386 15.95 -11.98 9.68
N ALA A 387 17.21 -12.38 9.56
CA ALA A 387 18.34 -11.46 9.65
C ALA A 387 18.28 -10.41 8.52
N GLY A 388 18.00 -10.83 7.29
CA GLY A 388 17.83 -9.93 6.15
C GLY A 388 16.68 -8.94 6.35
N ILE A 389 15.56 -9.40 6.92
CA ILE A 389 14.40 -8.57 7.29
C ILE A 389 14.76 -7.56 8.38
N PHE A 390 15.44 -8.01 9.44
CA PHE A 390 15.84 -7.16 10.56
C PHE A 390 16.81 -6.05 10.14
N LEU A 391 17.72 -6.34 9.21
CA LEU A 391 18.67 -5.38 8.65
C LEU A 391 18.03 -4.42 7.62
N SER A 392 16.83 -4.72 7.14
CA SER A 392 16.08 -3.92 6.16
C SER A 392 14.74 -3.42 6.71
N PRO A 393 14.76 -2.57 7.76
CA PRO A 393 13.55 -1.92 8.24
C PRO A 393 13.04 -0.91 7.18
N PRO A 394 11.71 -0.69 7.06
CA PRO A 394 11.12 0.20 6.05
C PRO A 394 11.72 1.60 6.00
N GLN A 395 12.08 2.16 7.16
CA GLN A 395 12.67 3.50 7.32
C GLN A 395 14.01 3.62 6.58
N LYS A 396 14.77 2.54 6.49
CA LYS A 396 16.12 2.52 5.89
C LYS A 396 16.13 1.90 4.50
N ALA A 397 14.98 1.74 3.85
CA ALA A 397 14.87 1.08 2.56
C ALA A 397 15.69 1.77 1.46
N MET A 398 15.82 3.09 1.51
CA MET A 398 16.57 3.90 0.54
C MET A 398 18.09 3.91 0.78
N THR A 399 18.58 3.30 1.85
CA THR A 399 20.03 3.15 2.06
C THR A 399 20.63 2.19 1.03
N VAL A 400 21.85 2.49 0.56
CA VAL A 400 22.48 1.77 -0.57
C VAL A 400 22.48 0.24 -0.41
N TYR A 401 22.74 -0.27 0.80
CA TYR A 401 22.75 -1.71 1.05
C TYR A 401 21.34 -2.34 1.06
N ASN A 402 20.31 -1.59 1.47
CA ASN A 402 18.93 -2.05 1.44
C ASN A 402 18.30 -1.97 0.06
N LEU A 403 18.78 -1.07 -0.81
CA LEU A 403 18.33 -0.99 -2.21
C LEU A 403 18.59 -2.28 -2.99
N VAL A 404 19.68 -2.99 -2.68
CA VAL A 404 20.06 -4.26 -3.34
C VAL A 404 19.63 -5.50 -2.54
N ASN A 405 19.12 -5.32 -1.32
CA ASN A 405 18.69 -6.41 -0.47
C ASN A 405 17.26 -6.86 -0.85
N PRO A 406 17.04 -8.09 -1.35
CA PRO A 406 15.72 -8.55 -1.74
C PRO A 406 14.72 -8.62 -0.57
N PHE A 407 15.19 -8.72 0.68
CA PHE A 407 14.33 -8.76 1.87
C PHE A 407 13.71 -7.40 2.24
N THR A 408 14.26 -6.30 1.72
CA THR A 408 13.67 -4.96 1.82
C THR A 408 12.29 -4.93 1.17
N TYR A 409 12.13 -5.63 0.04
CA TYR A 409 10.93 -5.62 -0.79
C TYR A 409 9.94 -6.74 -0.48
N ARG A 410 9.98 -7.29 0.74
CA ARG A 410 9.13 -8.43 1.16
C ARG A 410 7.62 -8.14 1.13
N ASN A 411 7.23 -6.86 1.15
CA ASN A 411 5.83 -6.46 1.19
C ASN A 411 5.34 -6.06 -0.22
N PRO A 412 4.43 -6.84 -0.82
CA PRO A 412 3.93 -6.57 -2.18
C PRO A 412 3.07 -5.31 -2.26
N VAL A 413 2.40 -4.91 -1.17
CA VAL A 413 1.60 -3.68 -1.12
C VAL A 413 2.54 -2.48 -1.13
N TYR A 414 3.59 -2.48 -0.29
CA TYR A 414 4.56 -1.39 -0.23
C TYR A 414 5.30 -1.17 -1.56
N ALA A 415 5.55 -2.23 -2.32
CA ALA A 415 6.16 -2.13 -3.65
C ALA A 415 5.23 -1.46 -4.68
N VAL A 416 3.91 -1.67 -4.57
CA VAL A 416 2.91 -1.09 -5.49
C VAL A 416 2.53 0.33 -5.11
N THR A 417 2.41 0.60 -3.80
CA THR A 417 2.06 1.93 -3.29
C THR A 417 3.27 2.86 -3.24
N GLY A 418 4.49 2.33 -3.29
CA GLY A 418 5.71 3.12 -3.16
C GLY A 418 6.00 3.56 -1.71
N TYR A 419 5.32 2.97 -0.72
CA TYR A 419 5.42 3.34 0.70
C TYR A 419 6.86 3.44 1.22
N ILE A 420 7.75 2.55 0.79
CA ILE A 420 9.14 2.51 1.25
C ILE A 420 10.13 3.32 0.38
N GLY A 421 9.64 3.99 -0.66
CA GLY A 421 10.43 4.79 -1.59
C GLY A 421 10.67 4.13 -2.96
N PRO A 422 11.37 2.98 -3.04
CA PRO A 422 11.67 2.36 -4.33
C PRO A 422 10.44 2.02 -5.16
N SER A 423 10.56 2.22 -6.48
CA SER A 423 9.53 1.89 -7.46
C SER A 423 9.23 0.40 -7.54
N TYR A 424 8.01 0.06 -7.95
CA TYR A 424 7.61 -1.32 -8.24
C TYR A 424 8.59 -2.03 -9.18
N LEU A 425 8.99 -1.38 -10.27
CA LEU A 425 9.91 -1.93 -11.27
C LEU A 425 11.28 -2.21 -10.66
N TRP A 426 11.79 -1.31 -9.80
CA TRP A 426 13.04 -1.53 -9.07
C TRP A 426 12.93 -2.73 -8.13
N SER A 427 11.93 -2.74 -7.25
CA SER A 427 11.69 -3.82 -6.30
C SER A 427 11.55 -5.17 -7.00
N PHE A 428 10.79 -5.21 -8.11
CA PHE A 428 10.57 -6.43 -8.89
C PHE A 428 11.86 -6.92 -9.54
N SER A 429 12.65 -5.99 -10.08
CA SER A 429 13.95 -6.30 -10.70
C SER A 429 14.94 -6.86 -9.69
N ILE A 430 15.04 -6.29 -8.49
CA ILE A 430 15.96 -6.77 -7.46
C ILE A 430 15.57 -8.16 -6.97
N VAL A 431 14.29 -8.40 -6.65
CA VAL A 431 13.81 -9.72 -6.20
C VAL A 431 14.05 -10.78 -7.29
N THR A 432 13.74 -10.44 -8.55
CA THR A 432 13.91 -11.36 -9.68
C THR A 432 15.38 -11.64 -9.96
N ALA A 433 16.23 -10.61 -9.99
CA ALA A 433 17.68 -10.75 -10.21
C ALA A 433 18.33 -11.57 -9.09
N ALA A 434 17.99 -11.31 -7.82
CA ALA A 434 18.46 -12.09 -6.68
C ALA A 434 18.04 -13.56 -6.79
N GLY A 435 16.78 -13.82 -7.17
CA GLY A 435 16.29 -15.18 -7.40
C GLY A 435 17.03 -15.91 -8.53
N LEU A 436 17.26 -15.25 -9.66
CA LEU A 436 17.97 -15.81 -10.80
C LEU A 436 19.45 -16.11 -10.49
N LEU A 437 20.14 -15.17 -9.84
CA LEU A 437 21.52 -15.34 -9.41
C LEU A 437 21.65 -16.50 -8.41
N LEU A 438 20.77 -16.55 -7.41
CA LEU A 438 20.79 -17.59 -6.41
C LEU A 438 20.50 -18.97 -7.03
N PHE A 439 19.57 -19.03 -7.99
CA PHE A 439 19.27 -20.27 -8.72
C PHE A 439 20.44 -20.74 -9.58
N ALA A 440 21.14 -19.81 -10.25
CA ALA A 440 22.34 -20.11 -11.03
C ALA A 440 23.46 -20.66 -10.13
N ILE A 441 23.73 -20.02 -8.99
CA ILE A 441 24.70 -20.48 -8.00
C ILE A 441 24.31 -21.87 -7.48
N THR A 442 23.03 -22.08 -7.17
CA THR A 442 22.50 -23.38 -6.70
C THR A 442 22.75 -24.48 -7.74
N CYS A 443 22.49 -24.20 -9.02
CA CYS A 443 22.77 -25.12 -10.12
C CYS A 443 24.26 -25.45 -10.25
N LEU A 444 25.15 -24.47 -10.07
CA LEU A 444 26.60 -24.65 -10.13
C LEU A 444 27.11 -25.52 -8.97
N LEU A 445 26.64 -25.26 -7.74
CA LEU A 445 26.98 -26.04 -6.56
C LEU A 445 26.48 -27.49 -6.68
N PHE A 446 25.23 -27.68 -7.12
CA PHE A 446 24.64 -29.01 -7.26
C PHE A 446 25.34 -29.88 -8.34
N ARG A 447 25.94 -29.25 -9.35
CA ARG A 447 26.78 -29.97 -10.34
C ARG A 447 28.07 -30.50 -9.73
N LYS A 448 28.69 -29.74 -8.82
CA LYS A 448 29.98 -30.08 -8.20
C LYS A 448 29.85 -30.96 -6.95
N LYS A 449 28.66 -31.07 -6.36
CA LYS A 449 28.43 -31.88 -5.16
C LYS A 449 28.65 -33.38 -5.45
N ASP A 450 29.55 -33.99 -4.68
CA ASP A 450 29.89 -35.41 -4.76
C ASP A 450 28.81 -36.30 -4.13
N ILE A 451 28.62 -37.50 -4.69
CA ILE A 451 27.57 -38.46 -4.28
C ILE A 451 27.90 -39.14 -2.93
N LYS A 452 29.12 -38.96 -2.38
CA LYS A 452 29.63 -39.78 -1.27
C LYS A 452 29.21 -39.36 0.15
N SER A 453 28.51 -38.23 0.36
CA SER A 453 28.16 -37.76 1.72
C SER A 453 26.67 -37.75 2.08
N MET A 454 25.79 -38.47 1.35
CA MET A 454 24.35 -38.60 1.69
C MET A 454 23.87 -40.03 1.96
#